data_AF-A0A7X0Y207-F1
#
_entry.id   AF-A0A7X0Y207-F1
#
_cell.length_a   1.000
_cell.length_b   1.000
_cell.length_c   1.000
_cell.angle_alpha   90.00
_cell.angle_beta   90.00
_cell.angle_gamma   90.00
#
_symmetry.space_group_name_H-M   'P 1'
#
loop_
_entity.id
_entity.type
_entity.pdbx_description
1 polymer ?
#
loop_
_entity_poly.entity_id
_entity_poly.type
_entity_poly.pdbx_seq_one_letter_code
_entity_poly.pdbx_strand_id
1 'polypeptide(L)' 'MMKCLAIALSVRKSAIPAKMNRLLEKDSIHRAKNPQDLRGFRLTVTKNGEKVYET' A
#
# COMPACT_ATOMS: atom_id res chain seq x y z
N MET A 1 10.17 3.70 -3.22
CA MET A 1 8.84 3.07 -3.21
C MET A 1 7.66 4.05 -3.08
N MET A 2 7.60 4.92 -2.06
CA MET A 2 6.43 5.82 -1.88
C MET A 2 6.21 6.88 -2.98
N LYS A 3 7.25 7.18 -3.79
CA LYS A 3 7.13 8.13 -4.91
C LYS A 3 6.16 7.63 -5.99
N CYS A 4 6.18 6.34 -6.32
CA CYS A 4 5.33 5.78 -7.37
C CYS A 4 3.85 5.83 -6.98
N LEU A 5 3.54 5.45 -5.74
CA LEU A 5 2.17 5.47 -5.22
C LEU A 5 1.63 6.90 -5.04
N ALA A 6 2.48 7.84 -4.61
CA ALA A 6 2.12 9.26 -4.54
C ALA A 6 1.73 9.83 -5.91
N ILE A 7 2.49 9.49 -6.96
CA ILE A 7 2.20 9.91 -8.33
C ILE A 7 0.90 9.27 -8.82
N ALA A 8 0.75 7.95 -8.68
CA ALA A 8 -0.42 7.21 -9.15
C ALA A 8 -1.72 7.72 -8.53
N LEU A 9 -1.69 8.11 -7.26
CA LEU A 9 -2.85 8.63 -6.53
C LEU A 9 -2.97 10.16 -6.61
N SER A 10 -2.07 10.86 -7.32
CA SER A 10 -2.01 12.32 -7.38
C SER A 10 -2.00 13.00 -6.01
N VAL A 11 -1.26 12.44 -5.05
CA VAL A 11 -1.15 12.97 -3.69
C VAL A 11 0.29 13.30 -3.32
N ARG A 12 0.45 14.18 -2.31
CA ARG A 12 1.76 14.44 -1.71
C ARG A 12 2.32 13.17 -1.06
N LYS A 13 3.64 12.95 -1.20
CA LYS A 13 4.34 11.81 -0.58
C LYS A 13 4.09 11.70 0.92
N SER A 14 3.95 12.82 1.63
CA SER A 14 3.69 12.87 3.07
C SER A 14 2.31 12.30 3.46
N ALA A 15 1.34 12.26 2.54
CA ALA A 15 0.02 11.70 2.80
C ALA A 15 -0.03 10.17 2.64
N ILE A 16 0.96 9.57 1.98
CA ILE A 16 1.01 8.13 1.71
C ILE A 16 1.16 7.28 2.98
N PRO A 17 2.09 7.57 3.92
CA PRO A 17 2.24 6.76 5.14
C PRO A 17 0.95 6.63 5.93
N ALA A 18 0.24 7.74 6.15
CA ALA A 18 -1.00 7.76 6.92
C ALA A 18 -2.11 6.93 6.25
N LYS A 19 -2.27 7.05 4.92
CA LYS A 19 -3.24 6.24 4.17
C LYS A 19 -2.87 4.76 4.15
N MET A 20 -1.59 4.43 3.95
CA MET A 20 -1.11 3.04 3.99
C MET A 20 -1.35 2.38 5.34
N ASN A 21 -1.03 3.07 6.44
CA ASN A 21 -1.24 2.51 7.79
C ASN A 21 -2.72 2.20 8.04
N ARG A 22 -3.62 3.10 7.65
CA ARG A 22 -5.08 2.84 7.74
C ARG A 22 -5.53 1.65 6.91
N LEU A 23 -4.95 1.43 5.72
CA LEU A 23 -5.28 0.26 4.89
C LEU A 23 -4.72 -1.05 5.47
N LEU A 24 -3.57 -0.99 6.15
CA LEU A 24 -3.01 -2.13 6.89
C LEU A 24 -3.87 -2.46 8.12
N GLU A 25 -4.26 -1.44 8.90
CA GLU A 25 -5.12 -1.59 10.08
C GLU A 25 -6.49 -2.20 9.74
N LYS A 26 -7.02 -1.90 8.55
CA LYS A 26 -8.28 -2.45 8.03
C LYS A 26 -8.14 -3.80 7.35
N ASP A 27 -6.95 -4.41 7.38
CA ASP A 27 -6.65 -5.66 6.67
C ASP A 27 -7.02 -5.59 5.18
N SER A 28 -6.87 -4.43 4.55
CA SER A 28 -7.16 -4.25 3.11
C SER A 28 -5.93 -4.50 2.24
N ILE A 29 -4.74 -4.34 2.81
CA ILE A 29 -3.46 -4.61 2.16
C ILE A 29 -2.50 -5.31 3.12
N HIS A 30 -1.53 -6.04 2.56
CA HIS A 30 -0.36 -6.56 3.25
C HIS A 30 0.91 -5.86 2.78
N ARG A 31 1.86 -5.71 3.70
CA ARG A 31 3.21 -5.19 3.42
C ARG A 31 4.25 -6.23 3.82
N ALA A 32 5.03 -6.70 2.85
CA ALA A 32 6.20 -7.56 3.08
C ALA A 32 7.48 -6.86 2.63
N LYS A 33 8.65 -7.23 3.18
CA LYS A 33 9.93 -6.84 2.58
C LYS A 33 10.06 -7.47 1.21
N ASN A 34 10.61 -6.72 0.25
CA ASN A 34 10.89 -7.31 -1.06
C ASN A 34 12.16 -8.18 -0.95
N PRO A 35 12.09 -9.49 -1.25
CA PRO A 35 13.26 -10.38 -1.18
C PRO A 35 14.32 -10.04 -2.23
N GLN A 36 13.96 -9.37 -3.33
CA GLN A 36 14.88 -8.98 -4.39
C GLN A 36 15.55 -7.61 -4.14
N ASP A 37 14.93 -6.75 -3.34
CA ASP A 37 15.47 -5.46 -2.93
C ASP A 37 15.06 -5.15 -1.50
N LEU A 38 15.96 -5.41 -0.55
CA LEU A 38 15.71 -5.25 0.88
C LEU A 38 15.41 -3.81 1.31
N ARG A 39 15.68 -2.82 0.44
CA ARG A 39 15.33 -1.40 0.67
C ARG A 39 13.88 -1.09 0.31
N GLY A 40 13.22 -1.99 -0.41
CA GLY A 40 11.84 -1.89 -0.84
C GLY A 40 10.89 -2.78 -0.04
N PHE A 41 9.61 -2.43 -0.09
CA PHE A 41 8.53 -3.30 0.33
C PHE A 41 7.75 -3.79 -0.89
N ARG A 42 6.99 -4.86 -0.72
CA ARG A 42 5.95 -5.27 -1.65
C ARG A 42 4.61 -5.06 -0.95
N LEU A 43 3.70 -4.36 -1.64
CA LEU A 43 2.32 -4.22 -1.20
C LEU A 43 1.47 -5.19 -2.01
N THR A 44 0.60 -5.93 -1.33
CA THR A 44 -0.34 -6.87 -1.94
C THR A 44 -1.71 -6.59 -1.38
N VAL A 45 -2.75 -6.58 -2.22
CA VAL A 45 -4.14 -6.48 -1.74
C VAL A 45 -4.52 -7.80 -1.05
N THR A 46 -5.25 -7.74 0.06
CA THR A 46 -5.75 -8.95 0.75
C THR A 46 -7.07 -9.38 0.12
N LYS A 47 -7.55 -10.59 0.46
CA LYS A 47 -8.91 -11.04 0.09
C LYS A 47 -10.00 -10.07 0.57
N ASN A 48 -9.81 -9.43 1.71
CA ASN A 48 -10.75 -8.44 2.23
C ASN A 48 -10.67 -7.13 1.44
N GLY A 49 -9.46 -6.69 1.07
CA GLY A 49 -9.27 -5.52 0.22
C GLY A 49 -9.86 -5.70 -1.18
N GLU A 50 -9.77 -6.90 -1.76
CA GLU A 50 -10.38 -7.22 -3.05
C GLU A 50 -11.90 -7.07 -3.01
N LYS A 51 -12.57 -7.60 -1.97
CA LYS A 51 -14.02 -7.45 -1.79
C LYS A 51 -14.46 -5.98 -1.74
N VAL A 52 -13.70 -5.13 -1.05
CA VAL A 52 -13.99 -3.69 -0.95
C VAL A 52 -13.78 -2.99 -2.29
N TYR A 53 -12.86 -3.46 -3.12
CA TYR A 53 -12.58 -2.87 -4.43
C TYR A 53 -13.62 -3.25 -5.49
N GLU A 54 -14.16 -4.47 -5.41
CA GLU A 54 -15.16 -4.98 -6.35
C GLU A 54 -16.59 -4.45 -6.10
N THR A 55 -16.80 -3.73 -5.01
CA THR A 55 -18.10 -3.13 -4.62
C THR A 55 -18.16 -1.65 -5.01
#